data_AF-A0A938REW3-F1
#
_entry.id   AF-A0A938REW3-F1
#
_cell.length_a   1.000
_cell.length_b   1.000
_cell.length_c   1.000
_cell.angle_alpha   90.00
_cell.angle_beta   90.00
_cell.angle_gamma   90.00
#
_symmetry.space_group_name_H-M   'P 1'
#
loop_
_entity.id
_entity.type
_entity.pdbx_description
1 polymer ?
#
loop_
_entity_poly.entity_id
_entity_poly.type
_entity_poly.pdbx_seq_one_letter_code
_entity_poly.pdbx_strand_id
1 'polypeptide(L)' 'GSVYFIAGNMPMKTEIAPLLIIIKLEQYDSLGAAAIGVVMLVVSFVMIFIINVLQFWSRRYQ' A
#
# COMPACT_ATOMS: atom_id res chain seq x y z
N GLY A 1 6.39 -8.51 7.62
CA GLY A 1 7.39 -8.93 8.62
C GLY A 1 8.72 -8.23 8.38
N SER A 2 9.52 -8.70 7.43
CA SER A 2 10.89 -8.20 7.19
C SER A 2 11.00 -6.71 6.89
N VAL A 3 10.09 -6.13 6.08
CA VAL A 3 10.15 -4.70 5.71
C VAL A 3 9.83 -3.76 6.88
N TYR A 4 8.98 -4.18 7.82
CA TYR A 4 8.66 -3.42 9.03
C TYR A 4 9.87 -3.29 9.97
N PHE A 5 10.68 -4.35 10.09
CA PHE A 5 11.86 -4.35 10.95
C PHE A 5 13.08 -3.61 10.35
N ILE A 6 13.16 -3.46 9.02
CA ILE A 6 14.27 -2.79 8.34
C ILE A 6 14.03 -1.28 8.21
N ALA A 7 12.77 -0.85 8.07
CA ALA A 7 12.40 0.56 8.14
C ALA A 7 12.52 0.99 9.61
N GLY A 8 13.60 1.70 9.98
CA GLY A 8 13.87 2.15 11.35
C GLY A 8 12.88 3.16 11.95
N ASN A 9 11.61 3.14 11.51
CA ASN A 9 10.47 3.92 11.98
C ASN A 9 10.79 5.39 12.31
N MET A 10 11.50 6.06 11.40
CA MET A 10 11.77 7.49 11.52
C MET A 10 10.54 8.25 11.00
N PRO A 11 9.85 9.05 11.85
CA PRO A 11 8.66 9.78 11.45
C PRO A 11 8.94 10.62 10.20
N MET A 12 8.03 10.61 9.24
CA MET A 12 8.11 11.34 7.97
C MET A 12 9.25 10.95 7.01
N LYS A 13 10.11 9.98 7.35
CA LYS A 13 11.19 9.49 6.47
C LYS A 13 11.07 8.03 6.08
N THR A 14 10.68 7.17 7.03
CA THR A 14 10.57 5.73 6.83
C THR A 14 9.28 5.17 7.42
N GLU A 15 8.22 5.98 7.39
CA GLU A 15 6.89 5.51 7.74
C GLU A 15 6.35 4.59 6.65
N ILE A 16 6.22 3.33 7.01
CA ILE A 16 5.51 2.37 6.19
C ILE A 16 4.01 2.55 6.45
N ALA A 17 3.20 2.62 5.39
CA ALA A 17 1.75 2.78 5.50
C ALA A 17 1.04 1.80 6.49
N PRO A 18 1.49 0.54 6.67
CA PRO A 18 0.95 -0.35 7.71
C PRO A 18 1.09 0.17 9.15
N LEU A 19 2.14 0.95 9.44
CA LEU A 19 2.32 1.55 10.76
C LEU A 19 1.24 2.60 11.05
N LEU A 20 0.89 3.41 10.07
CA LEU A 20 -0.19 4.40 10.19
C LEU A 20 -1.55 3.73 10.50
N ILE A 21 -1.80 2.55 9.94
CA ILE A 21 -3.00 1.75 10.23
C ILE A 21 -3.02 1.30 11.69
N ILE A 22 -1.88 0.83 12.22
CA ILE A 22 -1.76 0.41 13.63
C ILE A 22 -1.97 1.60 14.57
N ILE A 23 -1.33 2.75 14.29
CA ILE A 23 -1.50 3.97 15.08
C ILE A 23 -2.98 4.40 15.12
N LYS A 24 -3.70 4.30 14.00
CA LYS A 24 -5.14 4.63 13.93
C LYS A 24 -6.01 3.65 14.69
N LEU A 25 -5.70 2.36 14.64
CA LEU A 25 -6.41 1.34 15.42
C LEU A 25 -6.17 1.48 16.94
N GLU A 26 -4.95 1.83 17.36
CA GLU A 26 -4.64 2.12 18.77
C GLU A 26 -5.37 3.36 19.28
N GLN A 27 -5.62 4.34 18.41
CA GLN A 27 -6.44 5.51 18.71
C GLN A 27 -7.96 5.23 18.66
N TYR A 28 -8.37 3.96 18.53
CA TYR A 28 -9.77 3.53 18.34
C TYR A 28 -10.46 4.11 17.09
N ASP A 29 -9.67 4.63 16.12
CA ASP A 29 -10.15 5.19 14.86
C ASP A 29 -10.09 4.14 13.73
N SER A 30 -11.00 3.16 13.82
CA SER A 30 -11.14 2.08 12.84
C SER A 30 -11.55 2.58 11.45
N LEU A 31 -12.25 3.72 11.38
CA LEU A 31 -12.66 4.33 10.11
C LEU A 31 -11.45 4.90 9.37
N GLY A 32 -10.56 5.61 10.07
CA GLY A 32 -9.30 6.10 9.51
C GLY A 32 -8.39 4.97 9.04
N ALA A 33 -8.27 3.90 9.85
CA ALA A 33 -7.51 2.71 9.48
C ALA A 33 -8.07 2.02 8.22
N ALA A 34 -9.39 1.85 8.14
CA ALA A 34 -10.05 1.23 6.99
C ALA A 34 -9.90 2.07 5.72
N ALA A 35 -10.01 3.40 5.80
CA ALA A 35 -9.82 4.29 4.66
C ALA A 35 -8.42 4.16 4.04
N ILE A 36 -7.37 4.13 4.88
CA ILE A 36 -5.99 3.92 4.42
C ILE A 36 -5.88 2.56 3.73
N GLY A 37 -6.43 1.51 4.34
CA GLY A 37 -6.44 0.16 3.75
C GLY A 37 -7.12 0.10 2.38
N VAL A 38 -8.30 0.72 2.24
CA VAL A 38 -9.05 0.77 0.97
C VAL A 38 -8.25 1.52 -0.11
N VAL A 39 -7.64 2.66 0.23
CA VAL A 39 -6.80 3.39 -0.72
C VAL A 39 -5.63 2.53 -1.20
N MET A 40 -4.95 1.80 -0.31
CA MET A 40 -3.87 0.89 -0.68
C MET A 40 -4.34 -0.25 -1.60
N LEU A 41 -5.54 -0.79 -1.36
CA LEU A 41 -6.14 -1.80 -2.24
C LEU A 41 -6.45 -1.25 -3.63
N VAL A 42 -7.06 -0.07 -3.71
CA VAL A 42 -7.39 0.57 -4.99
C VAL A 42 -6.13 0.85 -5.80
N VAL A 43 -5.08 1.41 -5.16
CA VAL A 43 -3.79 1.65 -5.82
C VAL A 43 -3.17 0.35 -6.33
N SER A 44 -3.18 -0.70 -5.50
CA SER A 44 -2.64 -2.02 -5.90
C SER A 44 -3.41 -2.61 -7.07
N PHE A 45 -4.74 -2.52 -7.06
CA PHE A 45 -5.59 -2.98 -8.15
C PHE A 45 -5.30 -2.23 -9.45
N VAL A 46 -5.21 -0.90 -9.40
CA VAL A 46 -4.89 -0.06 -10.57
C VAL A 46 -3.51 -0.41 -11.11
N MET A 47 -2.52 -0.60 -10.24
CA MET A 47 -1.16 -0.95 -10.65
C MET A 47 -1.12 -2.31 -11.36
N ILE A 48 -1.79 -3.32 -10.81
CA ILE A 48 -1.92 -4.64 -11.44
C ILE A 48 -2.67 -4.52 -12.78
N PHE A 49 -3.74 -3.74 -12.85
CA PHE A 49 -4.50 -3.51 -14.08
C PHE A 49 -3.64 -2.88 -15.16
N ILE A 50 -2.88 -1.83 -14.84
CA ILE A 50 -1.94 -1.19 -15.77
C ILE A 50 -0.90 -2.20 -16.26
N ILE A 51 -0.29 -2.98 -15.35
CA ILE A 51 0.68 -4.01 -15.73
C ILE A 51 0.04 -5.04 -16.66
N ASN A 52 -1.20 -5.46 -16.38
CA ASN A 52 -1.91 -6.43 -17.20
C ASN A 52 -2.18 -5.90 -18.61
N VAL A 53 -2.63 -4.64 -18.72
CA VAL A 53 -2.80 -3.95 -20.01
C VAL A 53 -1.46 -3.83 -20.73
N LEU A 54 -0.41 -3.32 -20.09
CA LEU A 54 0.91 -3.19 -20.71
C LEU A 54 1.46 -4.55 -21.19
N GLN A 55 1.29 -5.61 -20.40
CA GLN A 55 1.66 -6.97 -20.81
C GLN A 55 0.86 -7.45 -22.02
N PHE A 56 -0.45 -7.19 -22.07
CA PHE A 56 -1.29 -7.56 -23.21
C PHE A 56 -0.83 -6.88 -24.51
N TRP A 57 -0.50 -5.59 -24.45
CA TRP A 57 0.01 -4.84 -25.60
C TRP A 57 1.41 -5.32 -26.00
N SER A 58 2.30 -5.55 -25.03
CA SER A 58 3.64 -6.09 -25.29
C SER A 58 3.59 -7.47 -25.94
N ARG A 59 2.67 -8.36 -25.52
CA ARG A 59 2.47 -9.69 -26.12
C ARG A 59 1.88 -9.62 -27.52
N ARG A 60 1.26 -8.51 -27.91
CA ARG A 60 0.72 -8.31 -29.26
C ARG A 60 1.75 -7.73 -30.24
N TYR A 61 2.82 -7.14 -29.72
CA TYR A 61 3.98 -6.68 -30.50
C TYR A 61 5.12 -7.70 -30.56
N GLN A 62 5.04 -8.77 -29.77
CA GLN A 62 5.85 -10.01 -29.89
C GLN A 62 5.12 -11.02 -30.77
#